data_AF-A0A1J3J662-F1
#
_entry.id   AF-A0A1J3J662-F1
#
_cell.length_a   1.000
_cell.length_b   1.000
_cell.length_c   1.000
_cell.angle_alpha   90.00
_cell.angle_beta   90.00
_cell.angle_gamma   90.00
#
_symmetry.space_group_name_H-M   'P 1'
#
loop_
_entity.id
_entity.type
_entity.pdbx_description
1 polymer ?
#
loop_
_entity_poly.entity_id
_entity_poly.type
_entity_poly.pdbx_seq_one_letter_code
_entity_poly.pdbx_strand_id
1 'polypeptide(L)' 'VVLCFTTSPFDTAVSSAASYVKRAGGLGVIVARHPVNILRPCLDDFPCVVVDYELGTDILLYIRSTESPVVKIQPSR' A
#
# COMPACT_ATOMS: atom_id res chain seq x y z
N VAL A 1 2.26 9.04 2.88
CA VAL A 1 1.85 7.69 2.44
C VAL A 1 3.11 6.85 2.33
N VAL A 2 3.06 5.56 2.62
CA VAL A 2 4.22 4.65 2.54
C VAL A 2 3.96 3.56 1.50
N LEU A 3 4.95 3.26 0.67
CA LEU A 3 4.98 2.08 -0.20
C LEU A 3 5.70 0.94 0.53
N CYS A 4 5.05 -0.21 0.67
CA CYS A 4 5.61 -1.41 1.29
C CYS A 4 5.65 -2.56 0.29
N PHE A 5 6.72 -3.35 0.32
CA PHE A 5 6.80 -4.62 -0.40
C PHE A 5 6.74 -5.77 0.59
N THR A 6 5.97 -6.81 0.27
CA THR A 6 5.94 -8.02 1.08
C THR A 6 5.79 -9.26 0.22
N THR A 7 6.50 -10.33 0.58
CA THR A 7 6.35 -11.67 0.01
C THR A 7 5.29 -12.49 0.74
N SER A 8 4.73 -11.96 1.84
CA SER A 8 3.67 -12.65 2.58
C SER A 8 2.37 -12.67 1.78
N PRO A 9 1.75 -13.84 1.59
CA PRO A 9 0.43 -13.95 0.95
C PRO A 9 -0.70 -13.57 1.92
N PHE A 10 -0.41 -13.36 3.20
CA PHE A 10 -1.43 -13.18 4.23
C PHE A 10 -1.85 -11.71 4.39
N ASP A 11 -3.16 -11.48 4.46
CA ASP A 11 -3.73 -10.15 4.72
C ASP A 11 -3.30 -9.57 6.07
N THR A 12 -2.86 -10.42 7.02
CA THR A 12 -2.29 -9.97 8.30
C THR A 12 -1.04 -9.12 8.13
N ALA A 13 -0.25 -9.34 7.08
CA ALA A 13 0.89 -8.50 6.76
C ALA A 13 0.45 -7.11 6.28
N VAL A 14 -0.61 -7.06 5.45
CA VAL A 14 -1.21 -5.82 4.96
C VAL A 14 -1.82 -5.02 6.12
N SER A 15 -2.62 -5.66 6.97
CA SER A 15 -3.26 -5.01 8.12
C SER A 15 -2.24 -4.54 9.16
N SER A 16 -1.16 -5.31 9.37
CA SER A 16 -0.07 -4.91 10.26
C SER A 16 0.67 -3.69 9.72
N ALA A 17 1.01 -3.68 8.42
CA ALA A 17 1.64 -2.53 7.78
C ALA A 17 0.76 -1.27 7.90
N ALA A 18 -0.53 -1.39 7.62
CA ALA A 18 -1.49 -0.30 7.79
C ALA A 18 -1.52 0.22 9.23
N SER A 19 -1.61 -0.67 10.22
CA SER A 19 -1.60 -0.32 11.65
C SER A 19 -0.33 0.40 12.08
N TYR A 20 0.85 -0.09 11.67
CA TYR A 20 2.13 0.55 12.01
C TYR A 20 2.28 1.93 11.35
N VAL A 21 1.94 2.05 10.06
CA VAL A 21 2.02 3.34 9.35
C VAL A 21 1.04 4.35 9.93
N LYS A 22 -0.19 3.93 10.27
CA LYS A 22 -1.19 4.77 10.94
C LYS A 22 -0.67 5.26 12.30
N ARG A 23 -0.12 4.36 13.13
CA ARG A 23 0.45 4.71 14.44
C ARG A 23 1.66 5.65 14.34
N ALA A 24 2.41 5.58 13.24
CA ALA A 24 3.51 6.49 12.96
C ALA A 24 3.08 7.85 12.39
N GLY A 25 1.77 8.12 12.26
CA GLY A 25 1.24 9.37 11.69
C GLY A 25 1.27 9.42 10.16
N GLY A 26 1.50 8.29 9.49
CA GLY A 26 1.38 8.20 8.03
C GLY A 26 -0.08 8.36 7.58
N LEU A 27 -0.27 8.90 6.37
CA LEU A 27 -1.61 9.20 5.81
C LEU A 27 -2.24 8.06 4.99
N GLY A 28 -1.51 6.96 4.81
CA GLY A 28 -1.98 5.82 4.04
C GLY A 28 -0.85 4.87 3.66
N VAL A 29 -1.20 3.68 3.18
CA VAL A 29 -0.26 2.64 2.78
C VAL A 29 -0.62 2.04 1.41
N ILE A 30 0.41 1.79 0.61
CA ILE A 30 0.33 1.01 -0.63
C ILE A 30 1.16 -0.24 -0.40
N VAL A 31 0.54 -1.42 -0.50
CA VAL A 31 1.24 -2.70 -0.30
C VAL A 31 1.37 -3.43 -1.62
N ALA A 32 2.59 -3.51 -2.13
CA ALA A 32 2.95 -4.32 -3.29
C ALA A 32 3.21 -5.76 -2.84
N ARG A 33 2.43 -6.70 -3.38
CA ARG A 33 2.59 -8.13 -3.12
C ARG A 33 2.20 -8.98 -4.33
N HIS A 34 2.50 -10.27 -4.28
CA HIS A 34 2.00 -11.20 -5.28
C HIS A 34 0.46 -11.24 -5.27
N PRO A 35 -0.20 -11.24 -6.44
CA PRO A 35 -1.66 -11.34 -6.52
C PRO A 35 -2.18 -12.57 -5.79
N VAL A 36 -3.29 -12.40 -5.07
CA VAL A 36 -3.99 -13.49 -4.42
C VAL A 36 -5.47 -13.41 -4.80
N ASN A 37 -6.14 -14.57 -4.84
CA ASN A 37 -7.54 -14.67 -5.26
C ASN A 37 -8.52 -13.98 -4.29
N ILE A 38 -8.08 -13.68 -3.06
CA ILE A 38 -8.90 -13.10 -2.01
C ILE A 38 -8.17 -11.88 -1.46
N LEU A 39 -8.73 -10.70 -1.69
CA LEU A 39 -8.29 -9.45 -1.08
C LEU A 39 -9.27 -9.09 0.02
N ARG A 40 -8.80 -9.04 1.28
CA ARG A 40 -9.57 -8.40 2.34
C ARG A 40 -9.30 -6.89 2.34
N PRO A 41 -10.34 -6.07 2.55
CA PRO A 41 -10.14 -4.65 2.79
C PRO A 41 -9.27 -4.47 4.04
N CYS A 42 -8.48 -3.39 4.03
CA CYS A 42 -7.75 -3.00 5.22
C CYS A 42 -8.72 -2.57 6.31
N LEU A 43 -8.26 -2.62 7.56
CA LEU A 43 -9.08 -2.28 8.71
C LEU A 43 -9.24 -0.74 8.82
N ASP A 44 -10.46 -0.31 9.13
CA ASP A 44 -10.87 1.08 9.38
C ASP A 44 -10.82 2.04 8.18
N ASP A 45 -11.12 3.33 8.43
CA ASP A 45 -11.07 4.43 7.46
C ASP A 45 -9.65 4.84 7.02
N PHE A 46 -8.65 4.00 7.27
CA PHE A 46 -7.26 4.31 6.93
C PHE A 46 -6.97 3.97 5.46
N PRO A 47 -6.55 4.94 4.61
CA PRO A 47 -6.32 4.68 3.19
C PRO A 47 -5.27 3.59 2.98
N CYS A 48 -5.71 2.50 2.36
CA CYS A 48 -4.89 1.31 2.21
C CYS A 48 -5.27 0.57 0.92
N VAL A 49 -4.29 0.35 0.07
CA VAL A 49 -4.48 -0.30 -1.23
C VAL A 49 -3.42 -1.37 -1.43
N VAL A 50 -3.83 -2.47 -2.04
CA VAL A 50 -2.94 -3.56 -2.43
C VAL A 50 -2.76 -3.51 -3.95
N VAL A 51 -1.51 -3.59 -4.39
CA VAL A 51 -1.12 -3.62 -5.81
C VAL A 51 -0.22 -4.83 -6.06
N ASP A 52 -0.07 -5.22 -7.33
CA ASP A 52 0.93 -6.21 -7.72
C ASP A 52 2.37 -5.62 -7.68
N TYR A 53 3.36 -6.48 -7.90
CA TYR A 53 4.77 -6.05 -7.89
C TYR A 53 5.18 -5.19 -9.08
N GLU A 54 4.53 -5.33 -10.22
CA GLU A 54 4.84 -4.55 -11.42
C GLU A 54 4.46 -3.10 -11.17
N LEU A 55 3.19 -2.87 -10.81
CA LEU A 55 2.70 -1.56 -10.43
C LEU A 55 3.41 -1.00 -9.19
N GLY A 56 3.72 -1.84 -8.20
CA GLY A 56 4.52 -1.44 -7.04
C GLY A 56 5.91 -0.91 -7.42
N THR A 57 6.55 -1.55 -8.40
CA THR A 57 7.87 -1.15 -8.90
C THR A 57 7.78 0.15 -9.70
N ASP A 58 6.76 0.31 -10.52
CA ASP A 58 6.50 1.56 -11.25
C ASP A 58 6.29 2.74 -10.28
N ILE A 59 5.55 2.53 -9.19
CA ILE A 59 5.39 3.54 -8.13
C ILE A 59 6.74 3.84 -7.44
N LEU A 60 7.55 2.81 -7.16
CA LEU A 60 8.89 3.01 -6.58
C LEU A 60 9.79 3.84 -7.52
N LEU A 61 9.73 3.57 -8.82
CA LEU A 61 10.46 4.33 -9.83
C LEU A 61 9.97 5.77 -9.88
N TYR A 62 8.65 6.01 -9.88
CA TYR A 62 8.06 7.36 -9.79
C TYR A 62 8.56 8.13 -8.55
N ILE A 63 8.56 7.49 -7.37
CA ILE A 63 9.06 8.10 -6.13
C ILE A 63 10.53 8.49 -6.26
N ARG A 64 11.35 7.65 -6.91
CA ARG A 64 12.79 7.88 -7.06
C ARG A 64 13.13 8.90 -8.14
N SER A 65 12.29 9.06 -9.16
CA SER A 65 12.53 9.96 -10.29
C SER A 65 11.88 11.33 -10.13
N THR A 66 11.05 11.53 -9.11
CA THR A 66 10.30 12.76 -8.87
C THR A 66 10.80 13.44 -7.59
N GLU A 67 11.09 14.74 -7.65
CA GLU A 67 11.55 15.52 -6.50
C GLU A 67 10.53 15.55 -5.35
N SER A 68 9.24 15.67 -5.68
CA SER A 68 8.13 15.73 -4.73
C SER A 68 6.98 14.83 -5.20
N PRO A 69 7.07 13.51 -4.99
CA PRO A 69 6.04 12.57 -5.43
C PRO A 69 4.75 12.78 -4.66
N VAL A 70 3.62 12.81 -5.38
CA VAL A 70 2.28 12.97 -4.81
C VAL A 70 1.41 11.77 -5.20
N VAL A 71 0.45 11.43 -4.34
CA VAL A 71 -0.48 10.33 -4.60
C VAL A 71 -1.87 10.64 -4.06
N LYS A 72 -2.88 10.17 -4.77
CA LYS A 72 -4.28 10.18 -4.33
C LYS A 72 -4.78 8.75 -4.23
N ILE A 73 -5.27 8.36 -3.06
CA ILE A 73 -5.96 7.09 -2.84
C ILE A 73 -7.43 7.46 -2.58
N GLN A 74 -8.34 6.88 -3.36
CA GLN A 74 -9.78 7.13 -3.24
C GLN A 74 -10.56 5.82 -3.43
N PRO A 75 -11.75 5.69 -2.83
CA PRO A 75 -12.66 4.58 -3.12
C PRO A 75 -12.97 4.49 -4.62
N SER A 76 -13.24 3.28 -5.09
CA SER A 76 -13.49 3.01 -6.51
C SER A 76 -14.90 3.44 -6.97
N ARG A 77 -15.81 3.74 -6.06
CA ARG A 77 -17.18 4.22 -6.31
C ARG A 77 -17.59 5.24 -5.26
#